data_AF-A0A810NGI1-F1
#
_entry.id   AF-A0A810NGI1-F1
#
_cell.length_a   1.000
_cell.length_b   1.000
_cell.length_c   1.000
_cell.angle_alpha   90.00
_cell.angle_beta   90.00
_cell.angle_gamma   90.00
#
_symmetry.space_group_name_H-M   'P 1'
#
loop_
_entity.id
_entity.type
_entity.pdbx_description
1 polymer ?
#
loop_
_entity_poly.entity_id
_entity_poly.type
_entity_poly.pdbx_seq_one_letter_code
_entity_poly.pdbx_strand_id
1 'polypeptide(L)'
;MVDWESPLSWDFDAAMTAVTQLAETGRTSVPVYDISLSARIGERMFDLAGAPLFFAEGIFAAELVEACGKAGVLADALALRRPRTVTFARRLVRDLAEQRKPPMVLVRRGLRLWREDPLVLGRQSELGCRPTSAAALQRRTRTLLRAASRKPV
;
A
#
# COMPACT_ATOMS: atom_id res chain seq x y z
N MET A 1 1.97 14.70 19.79
CA MET A 1 1.08 13.71 19.15
C MET A 1 1.85 13.13 17.99
N VAL A 2 1.93 11.80 17.87
CA VAL A 2 2.65 11.14 16.78
C VAL A 2 1.85 11.30 15.48
N ASP A 3 2.51 11.74 14.42
CA ASP A 3 1.90 11.83 13.08
C ASP A 3 2.16 10.54 12.31
N TRP A 4 1.19 9.63 12.35
CA TRP A 4 1.22 8.36 11.62
C TRP A 4 1.01 8.52 10.10
N GLU A 5 0.74 9.73 9.60
CA GLU A 5 0.69 10.03 8.17
C GLU A 5 2.05 10.54 7.64
N SER A 6 3.05 10.71 8.52
CA SER A 6 4.42 11.06 8.15
C SER A 6 5.24 9.82 7.78
N PRO A 7 5.99 9.83 6.65
CA PRO A 7 6.92 8.75 6.31
C PRO A 7 7.99 8.51 7.39
N LEU A 8 8.31 9.51 8.21
CA LEU A 8 9.25 9.38 9.33
C LEU A 8 8.73 8.48 10.46
N SER A 9 7.44 8.18 10.47
CA SER A 9 6.82 7.24 11.42
C SER A 9 6.94 5.78 10.96
N TRP A 10 7.54 5.53 9.80
CA TRP A 10 7.62 4.24 9.17
C TRP A 10 9.06 3.81 8.90
N ASP A 11 9.35 2.53 9.14
CA ASP A 11 10.68 1.95 8.98
C ASP A 11 10.92 1.55 7.52
N PHE A 12 11.54 2.46 6.77
CA PHE A 12 11.88 2.27 5.36
C PHE A 12 12.83 1.10 5.14
N ASP A 13 13.87 0.97 5.98
CA ASP A 13 14.91 -0.04 5.81
C ASP A 13 14.37 -1.45 6.09
N ALA A 14 13.54 -1.60 7.12
CA ALA A 14 12.85 -2.85 7.38
C ALA A 14 11.91 -3.24 6.22
N ALA A 15 11.21 -2.26 5.62
CA ALA A 15 10.34 -2.51 4.48
C ALA A 15 11.14 -2.93 3.23
N MET A 16 12.24 -2.24 2.92
CA MET A 16 13.13 -2.63 1.82
C MET A 16 13.72 -4.03 2.03
N THR A 17 14.14 -4.34 3.25
CA THR A 17 14.62 -5.69 3.61
C THR A 17 13.57 -6.75 3.32
N ALA A 18 12.32 -6.51 3.75
CA ALA A 18 11.23 -7.45 3.51
C ALA A 18 10.92 -7.64 2.02
N VAL A 19 10.89 -6.54 1.24
CA VAL A 19 10.65 -6.60 -0.21
C VAL A 19 11.75 -7.37 -0.93
N THR A 20 13.02 -7.10 -0.63
CA THR A 20 14.15 -7.79 -1.27
C THR A 20 14.17 -9.27 -0.90
N GLN A 21 13.99 -9.61 0.38
CA GLN A 21 13.92 -11.03 0.81
C GLN A 21 12.77 -11.78 0.13
N LEU A 22 11.60 -11.16 -0.04
CA LEU A 22 10.50 -11.79 -0.78
C LEU A 22 10.83 -11.98 -2.26
N ALA A 23 11.50 -11.02 -2.89
CA ALA A 23 11.90 -11.14 -4.28
C ALA A 23 12.95 -12.23 -4.52
N GLU A 24 13.89 -12.40 -3.58
CA GLU A 24 15.00 -13.34 -3.70
C GLU A 24 14.65 -14.76 -3.22
N THR A 25 13.95 -14.88 -2.10
CA THR A 25 13.74 -16.15 -1.39
C THR A 25 12.28 -16.59 -1.36
N GLY A 26 11.35 -15.71 -1.72
CA GLY A 26 9.92 -15.96 -1.60
C GLY A 26 9.38 -15.93 -0.16
N ARG A 27 10.21 -15.57 0.83
CA ARG A 27 9.82 -15.54 2.25
C ARG A 27 10.44 -14.35 2.98
N THR A 28 9.76 -13.82 3.99
CA THR A 28 10.31 -12.80 4.90
C THR A 28 9.54 -12.76 6.21
N SER A 29 10.14 -12.17 7.25
CA SER A 29 9.42 -11.81 8.48
C SER A 29 8.78 -10.43 8.32
N VAL A 30 7.48 -10.33 8.59
CA VAL A 30 6.73 -9.06 8.56
C VAL A 30 6.22 -8.69 9.94
N PRO A 31 6.20 -7.39 10.31
CA PRO A 31 5.67 -6.95 11.59
C PRO A 31 4.16 -7.21 11.69
N VAL A 32 3.70 -7.57 12.89
CA VAL A 32 2.28 -7.59 13.24
C VAL A 32 2.00 -6.37 14.12
N TYR A 33 1.04 -5.54 13.69
CA TYR A 33 0.63 -4.34 14.40
C TYR A 33 -0.74 -4.51 15.02
N ASP A 34 -0.90 -4.00 16.24
CA ASP A 34 -2.20 -3.84 16.88
C ASP A 34 -2.62 -2.36 16.80
N ILE A 35 -3.75 -2.11 16.14
CA ILE A 35 -4.27 -0.76 15.92
C ILE A 35 -4.73 -0.12 17.24
N SER A 36 -5.26 -0.91 18.17
CA SER A 36 -5.77 -0.42 19.47
C SER A 36 -4.63 -0.02 20.39
N LEU A 37 -3.55 -0.81 20.38
CA LEU A 37 -2.34 -0.51 21.15
C LEU A 37 -1.42 0.50 20.46
N SER A 38 -1.68 0.81 19.18
CA SER A 38 -0.84 1.67 18.36
C SER A 38 0.63 1.22 18.38
N ALA A 39 0.85 -0.10 18.41
CA ALA A 39 2.16 -0.69 18.63
C ALA A 39 2.40 -1.93 17.76
N ARG A 40 3.68 -2.21 17.52
CA ARG A 40 4.13 -3.49 17.00
C ARG A 40 4.03 -4.52 18.13
N ILE A 41 3.30 -5.61 17.89
CA ILE A 41 3.07 -6.67 18.88
C ILE A 41 3.80 -7.97 18.55
N GLY A 42 4.50 -8.01 17.42
CA GLY A 42 5.34 -9.15 17.07
C GLY A 42 5.72 -9.17 15.60
N GLU A 43 5.99 -10.38 15.14
CA GLU A 43 6.40 -10.71 13.79
C GLU A 43 5.71 -11.99 13.31
N ARG A 44 5.55 -12.11 12.00
CA ARG A 44 4.98 -13.28 11.34
C ARG A 44 5.78 -13.59 10.08
N MET A 45 6.00 -14.87 9.81
CA MET A 45 6.52 -15.32 8.52
C MET A 45 5.49 -15.10 7.41
N PHE A 46 5.89 -14.44 6.34
CA PHE A 46 5.13 -14.31 5.10
C PHE A 46 5.83 -15.15 4.02
N ASP A 47 5.06 -16.01 3.34
CA ASP A 47 5.54 -16.92 2.30
C ASP A 47 4.69 -16.71 1.04
N LEU A 48 5.36 -16.54 -0.10
CA LEU A 48 4.71 -16.40 -1.41
C LEU A 48 4.05 -17.69 -1.88
N ALA A 49 4.37 -18.84 -1.28
CA ALA A 49 3.86 -20.15 -1.66
C ALA A 49 4.03 -20.44 -3.17
N GLY A 50 5.18 -20.04 -3.72
CA GLY A 50 5.52 -20.20 -5.13
C GLY A 50 4.87 -19.16 -6.06
N ALA A 51 4.15 -18.16 -5.54
CA ALA A 51 3.67 -17.05 -6.36
C ALA A 51 4.85 -16.25 -6.93
N PRO A 52 4.89 -15.99 -8.25
CA PRO A 52 6.03 -15.34 -8.89
C PRO A 52 6.03 -13.81 -8.69
N LEU A 53 4.98 -13.25 -8.09
CA LEU A 53 4.80 -11.82 -7.83
C LEU A 53 4.05 -11.63 -6.51
N PHE A 54 4.31 -10.51 -5.86
CA PHE A 54 3.57 -10.06 -4.68
C PHE A 54 3.24 -8.57 -4.78
N PHE A 55 2.33 -8.12 -3.92
CA PHE A 55 1.99 -6.70 -3.77
C PHE A 55 2.48 -6.20 -2.42
N ALA A 56 3.30 -5.15 -2.44
CA ALA A 56 3.54 -4.31 -1.28
C ALA A 56 2.60 -3.10 -1.38
N GLU A 57 1.59 -3.02 -0.50
CA GLU A 57 0.64 -1.92 -0.46
C GLU A 57 0.73 -1.13 0.85
N GLY A 58 0.38 0.15 0.79
CA GLY A 58 0.40 1.04 1.95
C GLY A 58 0.43 2.50 1.54
N ILE A 59 0.22 3.40 2.51
CA ILE A 59 0.26 4.85 2.26
C ILE A 59 1.68 5.35 1.90
N PHE A 60 2.71 4.60 2.31
CA PHE A 60 4.12 4.89 2.02
C PHE A 60 4.72 3.98 0.94
N ALA A 61 3.91 3.17 0.24
CA ALA A 61 4.42 2.24 -0.76
C ALA A 61 5.20 2.94 -1.89
N ALA A 62 4.81 4.17 -2.27
CA ALA A 62 5.54 4.93 -3.28
C ALA A 62 6.96 5.34 -2.85
N GLU A 63 7.24 5.45 -1.55
CA GLU A 63 8.59 5.77 -1.05
C GLU A 63 9.60 4.69 -1.47
N LEU A 64 9.16 3.44 -1.65
CA LEU A 64 10.03 2.32 -2.04
C LEU A 64 10.36 2.28 -3.53
N VAL A 65 9.65 3.03 -4.38
CA VAL A 65 9.68 2.83 -5.85
C VAL A 65 11.08 2.99 -6.42
N GLU A 66 11.78 4.06 -6.05
CA GLU A 66 13.15 4.31 -6.52
C GLU A 66 14.13 3.22 -6.07
N ALA A 67 14.07 2.85 -4.78
CA ALA A 67 14.96 1.85 -4.20
C ALA A 67 14.70 0.44 -4.76
N CYS A 68 13.42 0.05 -4.91
CA CYS A 68 13.04 -1.20 -5.56
C CYS A 68 13.47 -1.23 -7.03
N GLY A 69 13.41 -0.09 -7.73
CA GLY A 69 13.92 0.05 -9.09
C GLY A 69 15.43 -0.18 -9.15
N LYS A 70 16.20 0.47 -8.27
CA LYS A 70 17.67 0.31 -8.17
C LYS A 70 18.09 -1.11 -7.81
N ALA A 71 17.33 -1.78 -6.94
CA ALA A 71 17.57 -3.17 -6.55
C ALA A 71 17.12 -4.19 -7.61
N GLY A 72 16.44 -3.76 -8.68
CA GLY A 72 15.97 -4.65 -9.75
C GLY A 72 14.80 -5.57 -9.36
N VAL A 73 14.12 -5.28 -8.24
CA VAL A 73 13.00 -6.09 -7.70
C VAL A 73 11.62 -5.51 -8.05
N LEU A 74 11.57 -4.32 -8.66
CA LEU A 74 10.31 -3.65 -9.01
C LEU A 74 9.70 -4.18 -10.32
N ALA A 75 8.51 -4.79 -10.23
CA ALA A 75 7.74 -5.19 -11.42
C ALA A 75 6.87 -4.05 -11.99
N ASP A 76 6.21 -3.27 -11.12
CA ASP A 76 5.43 -2.08 -11.48
C ASP A 76 5.13 -1.25 -10.21
N ALA A 77 4.84 0.04 -10.38
CA ALA A 77 4.47 0.96 -9.32
C ALA A 77 3.14 1.66 -9.67
N LEU A 78 2.10 1.46 -8.86
CA LEU A 78 0.73 1.82 -9.21
C LEU A 78 0.03 2.57 -8.08
N ALA A 79 -0.56 3.72 -8.39
CA ALA A 79 -1.41 4.47 -7.48
C ALA A 79 -2.89 4.27 -7.85
N LEU A 80 -3.68 3.66 -6.97
CA LEU A 80 -5.07 3.34 -7.28
C LEU A 80 -5.96 4.60 -7.22
N ARG A 81 -6.41 5.06 -8.38
CA ARG A 81 -7.35 6.17 -8.52
C ARG A 81 -8.79 5.66 -8.44
N ARG A 82 -9.50 6.03 -7.37
CA ARG A 82 -10.95 5.77 -7.21
C ARG A 82 -11.72 7.10 -7.16
N PRO A 83 -13.00 7.13 -7.57
CA PRO A 83 -13.82 8.33 -7.40
C PRO A 83 -13.90 8.73 -5.92
N ARG A 84 -13.43 9.94 -5.60
CA ARG A 84 -13.29 10.47 -4.23
C ARG A 84 -14.58 10.43 -3.44
N THR A 85 -15.70 10.75 -4.08
CA THR A 85 -17.04 10.72 -3.48
C THR A 85 -17.44 9.31 -3.07
N VAL A 86 -17.15 8.31 -3.91
CA VAL A 86 -17.40 6.90 -3.61
C VAL A 86 -16.49 6.41 -2.46
N THR A 87 -15.22 6.79 -2.46
CA THR A 87 -14.29 6.47 -1.36
C THR A 87 -14.76 7.08 -0.04
N PHE A 88 -15.17 8.36 -0.05
CA PHE A 88 -15.73 9.05 1.11
C PHE A 88 -16.99 8.35 1.63
N ALA A 89 -17.97 8.08 0.77
CA ALA A 89 -19.22 7.44 1.16
C ALA A 89 -18.99 6.06 1.78
N ARG A 90 -18.15 5.22 1.15
CA ARG A 90 -17.79 3.89 1.68
C ARG A 90 -17.10 3.98 3.03
N ARG A 91 -16.16 4.91 3.20
CA ARG A 91 -15.46 5.14 4.48
C ARG A 91 -16.44 5.58 5.56
N LEU A 92 -17.33 6.52 5.25
CA LEU A 92 -18.31 7.03 6.20
C LEU A 92 -19.29 5.94 6.65
N VAL A 93 -19.85 5.16 5.72
CA VAL A 93 -20.77 4.05 6.02
C VAL A 93 -20.09 3.01 6.90
N ARG A 94 -18.88 2.57 6.53
CA ARG A 94 -18.11 1.60 7.33
C ARG A 94 -17.83 2.14 8.74
N ASP A 95 -17.28 3.35 8.84
CA ASP A 95 -16.85 3.90 10.12
C ASP A 95 -18.05 4.20 11.06
N LEU A 96 -19.22 4.52 10.51
CA LEU A 96 -20.48 4.65 11.26
C LEU A 96 -21.01 3.29 11.73
N ALA A 97 -21.01 2.28 10.85
CA ALA A 97 -21.44 0.92 11.20
C ALA A 97 -20.59 0.31 12.31
N GLU A 98 -19.29 0.60 12.31
CA GLU A 98 -18.34 0.17 13.33
C GLU A 98 -18.26 1.10 14.55
N GLN A 99 -19.09 2.15 14.60
CA GLN A 99 -19.13 3.17 15.68
C GLN A 99 -17.76 3.70 16.10
N ARG A 100 -16.81 3.82 15.15
CA ARG A 100 -15.41 4.11 15.46
C ARG A 100 -15.21 5.46 16.16
N LYS A 101 -16.03 6.46 15.82
CA LYS A 101 -15.98 7.85 16.33
C LYS A 101 -17.36 8.51 16.24
N PRO A 102 -17.60 9.62 16.95
CA PRO A 102 -18.83 10.40 16.80
C PRO A 102 -19.10 10.80 15.33
N PRO A 103 -20.37 10.78 14.85
CA PRO A 103 -20.70 11.02 13.43
C PRO A 103 -20.11 12.30 12.84
N MET A 104 -20.17 13.41 13.59
CA MET A 104 -19.63 14.70 13.14
C MET A 104 -18.11 14.67 12.95
N VAL A 105 -17.39 13.88 13.75
CA VAL A 105 -15.94 13.69 13.60
C VAL A 105 -15.64 12.92 12.31
N LEU A 106 -16.42 11.89 12.01
CA LEU A 106 -16.27 11.10 10.79
C LEU A 106 -16.55 11.93 9.52
N VAL A 107 -17.61 12.74 9.53
CA VAL A 107 -17.93 13.63 8.40
C VAL A 107 -16.82 14.66 8.17
N ARG A 108 -16.37 15.36 9.23
CA ARG A 108 -15.27 16.35 9.13
C ARG A 108 -13.98 15.72 8.60
N ARG A 109 -13.59 14.58 9.16
CA ARG A 109 -12.41 13.82 8.70
C ARG A 109 -12.57 13.39 7.25
N GLY A 110 -13.73 12.86 6.88
CA GLY A 110 -13.97 12.40 5.52
C GLY A 110 -13.96 13.54 4.50
N LEU A 111 -14.48 14.72 4.84
CA LEU A 111 -14.39 15.91 3.98
C LEU A 111 -12.94 16.37 3.80
N ARG A 112 -12.13 16.33 4.86
CA ARG A 112 -10.69 16.62 4.79
C ARG A 112 -9.99 15.66 3.83
N LEU A 113 -10.14 14.35 4.04
CA LEU A 113 -9.58 13.31 3.18
C LEU A 113 -10.09 13.39 1.74
N TRP A 114 -11.37 13.76 1.58
CA TRP A 114 -11.92 14.02 0.26
C TRP A 114 -11.12 15.13 -0.41
N ARG A 115 -10.91 16.29 0.22
CA ARG A 115 -10.14 17.43 -0.32
C ARG A 115 -8.68 17.10 -0.62
N GLU A 116 -8.02 16.32 0.24
CA GLU A 116 -6.59 15.98 0.14
C GLU A 116 -6.28 14.92 -0.94
N ASP A 117 -7.25 14.11 -1.36
CA ASP A 117 -7.02 12.98 -2.29
C ASP A 117 -6.19 13.30 -3.57
N PRO A 118 -6.37 14.44 -4.28
CA PRO A 118 -5.56 14.77 -5.45
C PRO A 118 -4.10 15.06 -5.09
N LEU A 119 -3.87 15.66 -3.91
CA LEU A 119 -2.52 15.93 -3.42
C LEU A 119 -1.82 14.62 -3.09
N VAL A 120 -2.54 13.70 -2.42
CA VAL A 120 -2.02 12.35 -2.14
C VAL A 120 -1.69 11.64 -3.46
N LEU A 121 -2.63 11.59 -4.41
CA LEU A 121 -2.39 10.95 -5.71
C LEU A 121 -1.23 11.60 -6.49
N GLY A 122 -1.13 12.94 -6.44
CA GLY A 122 -0.04 13.70 -7.02
C GLY A 122 1.31 13.30 -6.44
N ARG A 123 1.44 13.30 -5.10
CA ARG A 123 2.67 12.89 -4.40
C ARG A 123 3.07 11.45 -4.72
N GLN A 124 2.11 10.52 -4.72
CA GLN A 124 2.40 9.13 -5.09
C GLN A 124 2.91 9.06 -6.54
N SER A 125 2.40 9.92 -7.43
CA SER A 125 2.85 10.00 -8.82
C SER A 125 4.24 10.59 -8.98
N GLU A 126 4.56 11.64 -8.22
CA GLU A 126 5.91 12.23 -8.16
C GLU A 126 6.96 11.24 -7.69
N LEU A 127 6.58 10.35 -6.75
CA LEU A 127 7.41 9.25 -6.27
C LEU A 127 7.51 8.06 -7.24
N GLY A 128 6.86 8.15 -8.42
CA GLY A 128 7.00 7.16 -9.49
C GLY A 128 5.84 6.17 -9.63
N CYS A 129 4.79 6.26 -8.82
CA CYS A 129 3.60 5.43 -9.02
C CYS A 129 2.74 5.96 -10.18
N ARG A 130 2.31 5.09 -11.09
CA ARG A 130 1.38 5.49 -12.15
C ARG A 130 -0.07 5.45 -11.66
N PRO A 131 -0.86 6.54 -11.78
CA PRO A 131 -2.29 6.49 -11.50
C PRO A 131 -3.01 5.46 -12.36
N THR A 132 -3.81 4.60 -11.73
CA THR A 132 -4.49 3.49 -12.42
C THR A 132 -5.89 3.24 -11.87
N SER A 133 -6.76 2.63 -12.67
CA SER A 133 -8.05 2.11 -12.20
C SER A 133 -7.92 0.68 -11.71
N ALA A 134 -8.88 0.20 -10.93
CA ALA A 134 -8.87 -1.20 -10.47
C ALA A 134 -8.86 -2.20 -11.65
N ALA A 135 -9.65 -1.92 -12.69
CA ALA A 135 -9.68 -2.76 -13.89
C ALA A 135 -8.33 -2.75 -14.65
N ALA A 136 -7.67 -1.59 -14.74
CA ALA A 136 -6.35 -1.49 -15.38
C ALA A 136 -5.26 -2.18 -14.56
N LEU A 137 -5.30 -2.07 -13.23
CA LEU A 137 -4.43 -2.82 -12.32
C LEU A 137 -4.58 -4.33 -12.56
N GLN A 138 -5.81 -4.85 -12.53
CA GLN A 138 -6.06 -6.28 -12.78
C GLN A 138 -5.52 -6.74 -14.15
N ARG A 139 -5.71 -5.96 -15.21
CA ARG A 139 -5.14 -6.27 -16.53
C ARG A 139 -3.62 -6.31 -16.48
N ARG A 140 -2.99 -5.32 -15.84
CA ARG A 140 -1.54 -5.24 -15.71
C ARG A 140 -0.97 -6.42 -14.92
N THR A 141 -1.59 -6.79 -13.81
CA THR A 141 -1.21 -7.97 -13.02
C THR A 141 -1.24 -9.24 -13.85
N ARG A 142 -2.30 -9.45 -14.66
CA ARG A 142 -2.37 -10.62 -15.55
C ARG A 142 -1.25 -10.62 -16.58
N THR A 143 -0.89 -9.46 -17.14
CA THR A 143 0.24 -9.34 -18.06
C THR A 143 1.56 -9.69 -17.39
N LEU A 144 1.82 -9.16 -16.19
CA LEU A 144 3.04 -9.43 -15.43
C LEU A 144 3.14 -10.91 -15.03
N LEU A 145 2.05 -11.52 -14.54
CA LEU A 145 2.01 -12.94 -14.20
C LEU A 145 2.35 -13.81 -15.41
N ARG A 146 1.75 -13.52 -16.58
CA ARG A 146 2.06 -14.23 -17.83
C ARG A 146 3.52 -14.09 -18.25
N ALA A 147 4.12 -12.92 -18.04
CA ALA A 147 5.52 -12.69 -18.36
C ALA A 147 6.44 -13.46 -17.39
N ALA A 148 6.12 -13.45 -16.11
CA ALA A 148 6.88 -14.16 -15.09
C ALA A 148 6.84 -15.69 -15.29
N SER A 149 5.69 -16.25 -15.66
CA SER A 149 5.56 -17.69 -15.96
C SER A 149 6.27 -18.15 -17.24
N ARG A 150 6.71 -17.23 -18.11
CA ARG A 150 7.44 -17.55 -19.35
C ARG A 150 8.95 -17.51 -19.20
N LYS A 151 9.48 -16.95 -18.12
CA LYS A 151 10.92 -16.92 -17.87
C LYS A 151 11.34 -18.34 -17.47
N PRO A 152 12.14 -19.07 -18.26
CA PRO A 152 12.64 -20.36 -17.82
C PRO A 152 13.57 -20.12 -16.62
N VAL A 153 13.48 -21.01 -15.63
CA VAL A 153 14.44 -21.11 -14.51
C VAL A 153 15.82 -21.40 -15.07
#